data_AF-A0A7C1CLV5-F1
#
_entry.id   AF-A0A7C1CLV5-F1
#
_cell.length_a   1.000
_cell.length_b   1.000
_cell.length_c   1.000
_cell.angle_alpha   90.00
_cell.angle_beta   90.00
_cell.angle_gamma   90.00
#
_symmetry.space_group_name_H-M   'P 1'
#
loop_
_entity.id
_entity.type
_entity.pdbx_description
1 polymer ?
#
loop_
_entity_poly.entity_id
_entity_poly.type
_entity_poly.pdbx_seq_one_letter_code
_entity_poly.pdbx_strand_id
1 'polypeptide(L)'
;KTVHDTQRMIDYLETRPDIDAARVYLIGASYGAVTGTVAVAREKRIRAAALVVGGGNFRLLAKAPEVRKELPQWLWPFAGPLMVFAAGVADPIHHAAQTAGTPIIMLNGSNDGVVTPESGKALFAALGEPKEIRWYPVDHPDREPNGEEVIKMLNDGLAWFLEQDAPFRPATQENMETQNLDEMELSLFPGNFSPYNRKVMP
;
A
#
# COMPACT_ATOMS: atom_id res chain seq x y z
N LYS A 1 -16.11 8.53 9.27
CA LYS A 1 -16.51 9.22 8.02
C LYS A 1 -15.82 8.56 6.82
N THR A 2 -14.49 8.61 6.73
CA THR A 2 -13.69 8.04 5.62
C THR A 2 -14.08 6.62 5.20
N VAL A 3 -14.17 5.67 6.14
CA VAL A 3 -14.54 4.27 5.82
C VAL A 3 -15.95 4.16 5.21
N HIS A 4 -16.92 4.92 5.73
CA HIS A 4 -18.27 4.92 5.17
C HIS A 4 -18.33 5.56 3.79
N ASP A 5 -17.49 6.57 3.54
CA ASP A 5 -17.40 7.18 2.22
C ASP A 5 -16.77 6.19 1.21
N THR A 6 -15.79 5.38 1.62
CA THR A 6 -15.27 4.26 0.80
C THR A 6 -16.36 3.24 0.48
N GLN A 7 -17.15 2.81 1.47
CA GLN A 7 -18.25 1.86 1.25
C GLN A 7 -19.28 2.40 0.26
N ARG A 8 -19.69 3.67 0.43
CA ARG A 8 -20.62 4.35 -0.49
C ARG A 8 -20.05 4.52 -1.88
N MET A 9 -18.73 4.75 -2.00
CA MET A 9 -18.08 4.81 -3.30
C MET A 9 -18.18 3.45 -3.99
N ILE A 10 -17.94 2.34 -3.29
CA ILE A 10 -18.12 1.00 -3.86
C ILE A 10 -19.58 0.73 -4.23
N ASP A 11 -20.54 1.12 -3.38
CA ASP A 11 -21.98 1.05 -3.72
C ASP A 11 -22.29 1.81 -5.02
N TYR A 12 -21.66 2.98 -5.23
CA TYR A 12 -21.81 3.73 -6.48
C TYR A 12 -21.13 3.04 -7.67
N LEU A 13 -19.93 2.48 -7.50
CA LEU A 13 -19.23 1.74 -8.56
C LEU A 13 -20.05 0.54 -9.02
N GLU A 14 -20.80 -0.13 -8.14
CA GLU A 14 -21.71 -1.23 -8.51
C GLU A 14 -22.85 -0.81 -9.44
N THR A 15 -23.21 0.49 -9.46
CA THR A 15 -24.25 1.00 -10.37
C THR A 15 -23.73 1.31 -11.77
N ARG A 16 -22.41 1.22 -11.99
CA ARG A 16 -21.75 1.61 -13.23
C ARG A 16 -21.59 0.40 -14.16
N PRO A 17 -22.27 0.34 -15.31
CA PRO A 17 -22.17 -0.81 -16.22
C PRO A 17 -20.81 -0.90 -16.93
N ASP A 18 -20.00 0.16 -16.89
CA ASP A 18 -18.64 0.23 -17.41
C ASP A 18 -17.57 -0.21 -16.40
N ILE A 19 -17.96 -0.61 -15.19
CA ILE A 19 -17.05 -1.04 -14.13
C ILE A 19 -17.40 -2.46 -13.71
N ASP A 20 -16.39 -3.33 -13.66
CA ASP A 20 -16.57 -4.68 -13.11
C ASP A 20 -16.55 -4.63 -11.58
N ALA A 21 -17.75 -4.71 -10.99
CA ALA A 21 -17.94 -4.68 -9.54
C ALA A 21 -17.26 -5.86 -8.79
N ALA A 22 -16.89 -6.94 -9.48
CA ALA A 22 -16.17 -8.07 -8.87
C ALA A 22 -14.66 -7.81 -8.75
N ARG A 23 -14.14 -6.76 -9.39
CA ARG A 23 -12.70 -6.46 -9.53
C ARG A 23 -12.35 -5.11 -8.90
N VAL A 24 -12.73 -4.93 -7.63
CA VAL A 24 -12.46 -3.71 -6.86
C VAL A 24 -11.23 -3.88 -5.97
N TYR A 25 -10.24 -3.00 -6.12
CA TYR A 25 -8.97 -3.02 -5.40
C TYR A 25 -8.76 -1.71 -4.64
N LEU A 26 -8.07 -1.75 -3.50
CA LEU A 26 -7.79 -0.56 -2.69
C LEU A 26 -6.29 -0.29 -2.62
N ILE A 27 -5.87 0.93 -2.94
CA ILE A 27 -4.54 1.44 -2.61
C ILE A 27 -4.68 2.62 -1.64
N GLY A 28 -3.84 2.65 -0.61
CA GLY A 28 -3.80 3.76 0.33
C GLY A 28 -2.36 4.02 0.78
N ALA A 29 -1.94 5.29 0.79
CA ALA A 29 -0.61 5.71 1.19
C ALA A 29 -0.63 6.46 2.54
N SER A 30 0.31 6.17 3.43
CA SER A 30 0.47 6.85 4.74
C SER A 30 -0.83 6.82 5.56
N TYR A 31 -1.45 7.97 5.86
CA TYR A 31 -2.78 8.00 6.51
C TYR A 31 -3.85 7.24 5.71
N GLY A 32 -3.74 7.23 4.37
CA GLY A 32 -4.56 6.41 3.50
C GLY A 32 -4.38 4.90 3.74
N ALA A 33 -3.18 4.45 4.11
CA ALA A 33 -2.93 3.06 4.51
C ALA A 33 -3.55 2.73 5.88
N VAL A 34 -3.51 3.69 6.81
CA VAL A 34 -4.19 3.58 8.11
C VAL A 34 -5.69 3.42 7.92
N THR A 35 -6.34 4.34 7.20
CA THR A 35 -7.78 4.27 6.95
C THR A 35 -8.14 3.13 6.00
N GLY A 36 -7.25 2.79 5.06
CA GLY A 36 -7.37 1.68 4.13
C GLY A 36 -7.41 0.34 4.83
N THR A 37 -6.60 0.15 5.87
CA THR A 37 -6.66 -1.06 6.73
C THR A 37 -8.06 -1.23 7.33
N VAL A 38 -8.63 -0.15 7.88
CA VAL A 38 -9.98 -0.19 8.46
C VAL A 38 -11.05 -0.40 7.39
N ALA A 39 -10.87 0.19 6.20
CA ALA A 39 -11.77 -0.03 5.07
C ALA A 39 -11.79 -1.51 4.66
N VAL A 40 -10.63 -2.14 4.43
CA VAL A 40 -10.51 -3.56 4.07
C VAL A 40 -11.05 -4.49 5.16
N ALA A 41 -10.85 -4.12 6.43
CA ALA A 41 -11.42 -4.86 7.56
C ALA A 41 -12.96 -4.91 7.49
N ARG A 42 -13.61 -3.83 7.04
CA ARG A 42 -15.08 -3.66 7.07
C ARG A 42 -15.79 -3.84 5.74
N GLU A 43 -15.05 -3.87 4.64
CA GLU A 43 -15.59 -3.92 3.29
C GLU A 43 -14.99 -5.09 2.52
N LYS A 44 -15.76 -6.18 2.45
CA LYS A 44 -15.32 -7.47 1.90
C LYS A 44 -15.44 -7.57 0.39
N ARG A 45 -16.02 -6.55 -0.27
CA ARG A 45 -15.99 -6.41 -1.73
C ARG A 45 -14.61 -6.01 -2.25
N ILE A 46 -13.73 -5.50 -1.39
CA ILE A 46 -12.33 -5.22 -1.78
C ILE A 46 -11.59 -6.54 -1.95
N ARG A 47 -11.13 -6.80 -3.18
CA ARG A 47 -10.52 -8.06 -3.58
C ARG A 47 -9.10 -8.23 -3.08
N ALA A 48 -8.32 -7.14 -3.10
CA ALA A 48 -6.99 -7.05 -2.53
C ALA A 48 -6.62 -5.59 -2.23
N ALA A 49 -5.63 -5.35 -1.39
CA ALA A 49 -5.19 -4.00 -1.06
C ALA A 49 -3.67 -3.82 -0.96
N ALA A 50 -3.19 -2.65 -1.40
CA ALA A 50 -1.82 -2.19 -1.23
C ALA A 50 -1.78 -1.04 -0.22
N LEU A 51 -1.03 -1.23 0.87
CA LEU A 51 -0.85 -0.29 1.95
C LEU A 51 0.56 0.30 1.85
N VAL A 52 0.67 1.46 1.22
CA VAL A 52 1.95 2.12 0.91
C VAL A 52 2.39 2.97 2.08
N VAL A 53 3.63 2.81 2.54
CA VAL A 53 4.22 3.49 3.70
C VAL A 53 3.26 3.55 4.90
N GLY A 54 2.59 2.40 5.13
CA GLY A 54 1.61 2.24 6.19
C GLY A 54 2.23 1.80 7.50
N GLY A 55 1.60 2.17 8.61
CA GLY A 55 2.04 1.79 9.94
C GLY A 55 0.92 1.90 10.96
N GLY A 56 1.13 1.28 12.13
CA GLY A 56 0.15 1.20 13.20
C GLY A 56 0.84 1.26 14.55
N ASN A 57 0.07 1.14 15.62
CA ASN A 57 0.56 1.38 16.98
C ASN A 57 1.01 2.83 17.13
N PHE A 58 0.05 3.70 17.42
CA PHE A 58 0.26 5.14 17.54
C PHE A 58 1.25 5.51 18.65
N ARG A 59 1.50 4.62 19.62
CA ARG A 59 2.59 4.80 20.59
C ARG A 59 3.97 4.65 19.96
N LEU A 60 4.13 3.83 18.92
CA LEU A 60 5.36 3.73 18.13
C LEU A 60 5.51 4.94 17.21
N LEU A 61 4.44 5.34 16.50
CA LEU A 61 4.46 6.56 15.68
C LEU A 61 4.81 7.81 16.50
N ALA A 62 4.31 7.95 17.73
CA ALA A 62 4.66 9.05 18.61
C ALA A 62 6.15 9.09 19.02
N LYS A 63 6.91 7.99 18.79
CA LYS A 63 8.35 7.91 19.01
C LYS A 63 9.17 8.18 17.75
N ALA A 64 8.51 8.36 16.60
CA ALA A 64 9.16 8.63 15.33
C ALA A 64 10.10 9.84 15.46
N PRO A 65 11.32 9.78 14.85
CA PRO A 65 12.27 10.88 14.93
C PRO A 65 11.67 12.22 14.54
N GLU A 66 10.84 12.24 13.50
CA GLU A 66 10.20 13.46 12.98
C GLU A 66 9.17 14.05 13.94
N VAL A 67 8.36 13.21 14.58
CA VAL A 67 7.41 13.68 15.60
C VAL A 67 8.15 14.28 16.79
N ARG A 68 9.30 13.72 17.16
CA ARG A 68 10.10 14.20 18.28
C ARG A 68 10.86 15.49 17.98
N LYS A 69 11.23 15.76 16.73
CA LYS A 69 11.88 17.02 16.32
C LYS A 69 10.98 18.24 16.57
N GLU A 70 9.67 18.06 16.40
CA GLU A 70 8.67 19.12 16.57
C GLU A 70 8.25 19.34 18.04
N LEU A 71 8.74 18.52 18.98
CA LEU A 71 8.30 18.55 20.38
C LEU A 71 9.49 18.73 21.36
N PRO A 72 9.39 19.67 22.33
CA PRO A 72 10.31 19.74 23.45
C PRO A 72 10.48 18.39 24.18
N GLN A 73 11.71 18.04 24.55
CA GLN A 73 12.04 16.72 25.14
C GLN A 73 11.19 16.34 26.35
N TRP A 74 10.85 17.31 27.20
CA TRP A 74 10.04 17.07 28.39
C TRP A 74 8.59 16.63 28.08
N LEU A 75 8.11 16.87 26.85
CA LEU A 75 6.79 16.42 26.39
C LEU A 75 6.81 15.01 25.78
N TRP A 76 7.98 14.44 25.46
CA TRP A 76 8.07 13.14 24.80
C TRP A 76 7.37 12.00 25.54
N PRO A 77 7.44 11.87 26.88
CA PRO A 77 6.70 10.84 27.62
C PRO A 77 5.17 10.94 27.47
N PHE A 78 4.64 12.13 27.18
CA PHE A 78 3.20 12.39 27.08
C PHE A 78 2.66 12.30 25.65
N ALA A 79 3.52 12.45 24.63
CA ALA A 79 3.12 12.43 23.22
C ALA A 79 2.38 11.13 22.82
N GLY A 80 2.90 9.97 23.22
CA GLY A 80 2.27 8.67 22.95
C GLY A 80 0.89 8.52 23.63
N PRO A 81 0.78 8.70 24.96
CA PRO A 81 -0.51 8.72 25.66
C PRO A 81 -1.51 9.70 25.05
N LEU A 82 -1.09 10.91 24.70
CA LEU A 82 -1.97 11.91 24.09
C LEU A 82 -2.45 11.48 22.71
N MET A 83 -1.58 10.95 21.86
CA MET A 83 -1.93 10.48 20.52
C MET A 83 -2.91 9.29 20.60
N VAL A 84 -2.70 8.37 21.54
CA VAL A 84 -3.65 7.27 21.79
C VAL A 84 -4.97 7.79 22.34
N PHE A 85 -4.95 8.76 23.25
CA PHE A 85 -6.19 9.36 23.76
C PHE A 85 -6.98 10.07 22.65
N ALA A 86 -6.30 10.84 21.81
CA ALA A 86 -6.94 11.63 20.75
C ALA A 86 -7.40 10.78 19.55
N ALA A 87 -6.62 9.75 19.18
CA ALA A 87 -6.81 9.05 17.92
C ALA A 87 -6.69 7.52 18.03
N GLY A 88 -6.52 6.95 19.22
CA GLY A 88 -6.26 5.51 19.40
C GLY A 88 -7.36 4.60 18.85
N VAL A 89 -8.63 5.04 18.86
CA VAL A 89 -9.72 4.29 18.20
C VAL A 89 -9.56 4.17 16.68
N ALA A 90 -8.77 5.06 16.07
CA ALA A 90 -8.41 5.03 14.66
C ALA A 90 -7.07 4.33 14.40
N ASP A 91 -6.42 3.79 15.44
CA ASP A 91 -5.19 2.99 15.27
C ASP A 91 -5.53 1.71 14.50
N PRO A 92 -4.92 1.49 13.32
CA PRO A 92 -5.32 0.41 12.44
C PRO A 92 -5.09 -0.98 13.05
N ILE A 93 -4.22 -1.11 14.07
CA ILE A 93 -3.95 -2.39 14.74
C ILE A 93 -5.20 -3.00 15.38
N HIS A 94 -6.20 -2.19 15.75
CA HIS A 94 -7.43 -2.67 16.37
C HIS A 94 -8.38 -3.31 15.34
N HIS A 95 -8.15 -3.09 14.06
CA HIS A 95 -8.95 -3.63 12.96
C HIS A 95 -8.16 -4.56 12.04
N ALA A 96 -6.82 -4.52 12.10
CA ALA A 96 -5.93 -5.25 11.21
C ALA A 96 -6.22 -6.76 11.14
N ALA A 97 -6.53 -7.43 12.25
CA ALA A 97 -6.85 -8.85 12.23
C ALA A 97 -8.11 -9.19 11.41
N GLN A 98 -9.05 -8.24 11.31
CA GLN A 98 -10.30 -8.40 10.55
C GLN A 98 -10.08 -8.30 9.05
N THR A 99 -8.87 -7.99 8.56
CA THR A 99 -8.55 -8.04 7.13
C THR A 99 -8.39 -9.47 6.60
N ALA A 100 -8.36 -10.47 7.48
CA ALA A 100 -8.21 -11.87 7.10
C ALA A 100 -9.19 -12.27 5.97
N GLY A 101 -8.67 -13.01 4.99
CA GLY A 101 -9.36 -13.41 3.77
C GLY A 101 -9.21 -12.43 2.61
N THR A 102 -8.73 -11.20 2.84
CA THR A 102 -8.39 -10.25 1.78
C THR A 102 -6.87 -10.15 1.66
N PRO A 103 -6.26 -10.50 0.50
CA PRO A 103 -4.85 -10.30 0.25
C PRO A 103 -4.41 -8.86 0.47
N ILE A 104 -3.33 -8.67 1.22
CA ILE A 104 -2.74 -7.35 1.46
C ILE A 104 -1.24 -7.38 1.18
N ILE A 105 -0.74 -6.37 0.46
CA ILE A 105 0.68 -6.06 0.39
C ILE A 105 0.97 -4.73 1.11
N MET A 106 2.01 -4.72 1.94
CA MET A 106 2.60 -3.52 2.50
C MET A 106 3.86 -3.15 1.71
N LEU A 107 3.96 -1.90 1.26
CA LEU A 107 5.09 -1.37 0.51
C LEU A 107 5.71 -0.25 1.33
N ASN A 108 6.78 -0.55 2.07
CA ASN A 108 7.29 0.34 3.11
C ASN A 108 8.72 0.82 2.84
N GLY A 109 9.01 2.05 3.27
CA GLY A 109 10.36 2.61 3.29
C GLY A 109 11.15 2.10 4.49
N SER A 110 12.38 1.62 4.26
CA SER A 110 13.31 1.23 5.32
C SER A 110 13.95 2.43 6.02
N ASN A 111 13.91 3.61 5.38
CA ASN A 111 14.51 4.85 5.88
C ASN A 111 13.44 5.84 6.36
N ASP A 112 12.16 5.45 6.35
CA ASP A 112 11.02 6.33 6.65
C ASP A 112 11.09 6.89 8.08
N GLY A 113 11.29 8.20 8.18
CA GLY A 113 11.36 8.93 9.45
C GLY A 113 10.00 9.27 10.06
N VAL A 114 8.92 9.18 9.28
CA VAL A 114 7.54 9.53 9.67
C VAL A 114 6.78 8.28 10.11
N VAL A 115 6.68 7.30 9.22
CA VAL A 115 6.09 5.99 9.48
C VAL A 115 7.22 4.99 9.63
N THR A 116 7.80 4.95 10.83
CA THR A 116 9.04 4.20 11.05
C THR A 116 8.90 2.70 10.71
N PRO A 117 10.00 2.02 10.35
CA PRO A 117 9.97 0.59 10.08
C PRO A 117 9.36 -0.24 11.23
N GLU A 118 9.50 0.18 12.48
CA GLU A 118 8.88 -0.49 13.63
C GLU A 118 7.36 -0.37 13.61
N SER A 119 6.83 0.80 13.24
CA SER A 119 5.40 1.03 13.06
C SER A 119 4.83 0.20 11.91
N GLY A 120 5.56 0.13 10.78
CA GLY A 120 5.22 -0.73 9.64
C GLY A 120 5.19 -2.22 10.03
N LYS A 121 6.23 -2.70 10.72
CA LYS A 121 6.29 -4.09 11.24
C LYS A 121 5.16 -4.39 12.23
N ALA A 122 4.82 -3.44 13.09
CA ALA A 122 3.74 -3.61 14.06
C ALA A 122 2.38 -3.75 13.37
N LEU A 123 2.11 -2.96 12.33
CA LEU A 123 0.89 -3.13 11.53
C LEU A 123 0.91 -4.47 10.80
N PHE A 124 2.00 -4.81 10.12
CA PHE A 124 2.14 -6.07 9.39
C PHE A 124 1.86 -7.29 10.28
N ALA A 125 2.42 -7.30 11.49
CA ALA A 125 2.19 -8.38 12.46
C ALA A 125 0.72 -8.50 12.89
N ALA A 126 -0.03 -7.39 12.90
CA ALA A 126 -1.44 -7.36 13.29
C ALA A 126 -2.41 -7.71 12.14
N LEU A 127 -1.96 -7.63 10.88
CA LEU A 127 -2.79 -7.91 9.71
C LEU A 127 -3.22 -9.39 9.63
N GLY A 128 -4.43 -9.64 9.14
CA GLY A 128 -4.88 -10.97 8.76
C GLY A 128 -4.14 -11.52 7.54
N GLU A 129 -4.18 -12.85 7.35
CA GLU A 129 -3.66 -13.52 6.16
C GLU A 129 -4.65 -13.49 4.97
N PRO A 130 -4.19 -13.56 3.71
CA PRO A 130 -2.79 -13.59 3.29
C PRO A 130 -2.17 -12.18 3.26
N LYS A 131 -0.92 -12.07 3.73
CA LYS A 131 -0.20 -10.78 3.76
C LYS A 131 1.25 -10.86 3.30
N GLU A 132 1.71 -9.80 2.65
CA GLU A 132 3.10 -9.60 2.21
C GLU A 132 3.62 -8.23 2.65
N ILE A 133 4.92 -8.10 2.88
CA ILE A 133 5.59 -6.81 3.07
C ILE A 133 6.87 -6.75 2.24
N ARG A 134 7.04 -5.66 1.49
CA ARG A 134 8.27 -5.34 0.76
C ARG A 134 8.87 -4.05 1.31
N TRP A 135 10.20 -4.03 1.40
CA TRP A 135 10.97 -2.92 1.94
C TRP A 135 11.82 -2.28 0.85
N TYR A 136 11.80 -0.96 0.79
CA TYR A 136 12.50 -0.15 -0.19
C TYR A 136 13.41 0.85 0.52
N PRO A 137 14.56 1.25 -0.04
CA PRO A 137 15.48 2.22 0.57
C PRO A 137 14.95 3.67 0.48
N VAL A 138 13.70 3.87 0.85
CA VAL A 138 12.92 5.12 0.76
C VAL A 138 12.65 5.65 2.17
N ASP A 139 12.79 6.96 2.37
CA ASP A 139 12.21 7.75 3.45
C ASP A 139 10.68 7.88 3.24
N HIS A 140 10.00 8.83 3.87
CA HIS A 140 8.62 9.13 3.53
C HIS A 140 8.56 9.73 2.10
N PRO A 141 7.62 9.34 1.23
CA PRO A 141 7.64 9.73 -0.20
C PRO A 141 7.63 11.23 -0.48
N ASP A 142 7.10 12.04 0.44
CA ASP A 142 7.11 13.52 0.38
C ASP A 142 8.47 14.14 0.77
N ARG A 143 9.42 13.32 1.20
CA ARG A 143 10.77 13.70 1.66
C ARG A 143 11.87 13.09 0.80
N GLU A 144 11.52 12.23 -0.14
CA GLU A 144 12.47 11.65 -1.08
C GLU A 144 12.96 12.72 -2.08
N PRO A 145 14.28 12.93 -2.21
CA PRO A 145 14.83 13.88 -3.15
C PRO A 145 14.63 13.42 -4.60
N ASN A 146 14.67 12.10 -4.83
CA ASN A 146 14.56 11.47 -6.14
C ASN A 146 13.43 10.43 -6.09
N GLY A 147 12.40 10.59 -6.91
CA GLY A 147 11.22 9.71 -6.90
C GLY A 147 11.44 8.33 -7.52
N GLU A 148 12.65 7.96 -7.96
CA GLU A 148 12.92 6.71 -8.68
C GLU A 148 12.56 5.46 -7.86
N GLU A 149 13.00 5.40 -6.61
CA GLU A 149 12.69 4.27 -5.72
C GLU A 149 11.21 4.26 -5.30
N VAL A 150 10.56 5.43 -5.23
CA VAL A 150 9.11 5.53 -5.02
C VAL A 150 8.34 4.99 -6.22
N ILE A 151 8.76 5.34 -7.44
CA ILE A 151 8.15 4.83 -8.68
C ILE A 151 8.30 3.31 -8.76
N LYS A 152 9.49 2.79 -8.46
CA LYS A 152 9.74 1.34 -8.39
C LYS A 152 8.83 0.66 -7.36
N MET A 153 8.75 1.21 -6.15
CA MET A 153 7.84 0.71 -5.10
C MET A 153 6.39 0.62 -5.59
N LEU A 154 5.89 1.65 -6.27
CA LEU A 154 4.52 1.67 -6.79
C LEU A 154 4.32 0.71 -7.97
N ASN A 155 5.31 0.58 -8.86
CA ASN A 155 5.27 -0.39 -9.97
C ASN A 155 5.22 -1.83 -9.47
N ASP A 156 5.98 -2.17 -8.44
CA ASP A 156 5.92 -3.48 -7.79
C ASP A 156 4.54 -3.76 -7.19
N GLY A 157 3.90 -2.72 -6.62
CA GLY A 157 2.52 -2.80 -6.13
C GLY A 157 1.49 -3.01 -7.24
N LEU A 158 1.67 -2.32 -8.37
CA LEU A 158 0.83 -2.52 -9.56
C LEU A 158 0.98 -3.94 -10.11
N ALA A 159 2.21 -4.44 -10.26
CA ALA A 159 2.48 -5.81 -10.69
C ALA A 159 1.79 -6.82 -9.76
N TRP A 160 1.91 -6.63 -8.44
CA TRP A 160 1.23 -7.46 -7.46
C TRP A 160 -0.30 -7.40 -7.60
N PHE A 161 -0.90 -6.23 -7.85
CA PHE A 161 -2.35 -6.16 -8.13
C PHE A 161 -2.75 -6.93 -9.38
N LEU A 162 -1.97 -6.84 -10.46
CA LEU A 162 -2.23 -7.59 -11.68
C LEU A 162 -2.19 -9.10 -11.43
N GLU A 163 -1.29 -9.58 -10.58
CA GLU A 163 -1.27 -10.98 -10.13
C GLU A 163 -2.54 -11.37 -9.35
N GLN A 164 -3.00 -10.51 -8.43
CA GLN A 164 -4.24 -10.75 -7.67
C GLN A 164 -5.50 -10.70 -8.56
N ASP A 165 -5.44 -9.93 -9.65
CA ASP A 165 -6.54 -9.73 -10.60
C ASP A 165 -6.58 -10.78 -11.72
N ALA A 166 -5.45 -11.40 -12.06
CA ALA A 166 -5.35 -12.40 -13.13
C ALA A 166 -6.44 -13.50 -13.07
N PRO A 167 -6.80 -14.09 -11.91
CA PRO A 167 -7.85 -15.11 -11.84
C PRO A 167 -9.27 -14.61 -12.17
N PHE A 168 -9.49 -13.28 -12.18
CA PHE A 168 -10.79 -12.65 -12.46
C PHE A 168 -10.89 -12.10 -13.89
N ARG A 169 -9.78 -12.12 -14.64
CA ARG A 169 -9.78 -11.67 -16.02
C ARG A 169 -10.40 -12.73 -16.93
N PRO A 170 -11.31 -12.36 -17.84
CA PRO A 170 -11.80 -13.29 -18.84
C PRO A 170 -10.66 -13.69 -19.80
N ALA A 171 -10.65 -14.97 -20.21
CA ALA A 171 -9.60 -15.59 -21.03
C ALA A 171 -9.33 -14.90 -22.39
N THR A 172 -10.13 -13.91 -22.79
CA THR A 172 -9.97 -13.14 -24.03
C THR A 172 -9.11 -11.88 -23.87
N GLN A 173 -8.85 -11.39 -22.65
CA GLN A 173 -8.07 -10.15 -22.42
C GLN A 173 -6.56 -10.38 -22.24
N GLU A 174 -6.13 -11.62 -22.01
CA GLU A 174 -4.72 -11.98 -21.75
C GLU A 174 -3.78 -11.63 -22.92
N ASN A 175 -4.31 -11.65 -24.16
CA ASN A 175 -3.53 -11.41 -25.38
C ASN A 175 -3.43 -9.94 -25.82
N MET A 176 -4.28 -9.05 -25.28
CA MET A 176 -4.32 -7.63 -25.69
C MET A 176 -3.57 -6.73 -24.70
N GLU A 177 -3.53 -7.09 -23.41
CA GLU A 177 -2.83 -6.31 -22.39
C GLU A 177 -1.35 -6.65 -22.25
N THR A 178 -0.93 -7.90 -22.49
CA THR A 178 0.50 -8.21 -22.58
C THR A 178 1.19 -7.41 -23.69
N GLN A 179 0.51 -7.22 -24.84
CA GLN A 179 1.00 -6.35 -25.91
C GLN A 179 1.04 -4.86 -25.52
N ASN A 180 0.03 -4.36 -24.80
CA ASN A 180 -0.01 -2.95 -24.38
C ASN A 180 0.95 -2.63 -23.23
N LEU A 181 1.22 -3.59 -22.32
CA LEU A 181 2.19 -3.43 -21.24
C LEU A 181 3.62 -3.38 -21.79
N ASP A 182 3.96 -4.26 -22.74
CA ASP A 182 5.23 -4.21 -23.47
C ASP A 182 5.39 -2.85 -24.19
N GLU A 183 4.33 -2.34 -24.83
CA GLU A 183 4.33 -1.03 -25.49
C GLU A 183 4.44 0.15 -24.49
N MET A 184 3.79 0.07 -23.32
CA MET A 184 3.91 1.08 -22.27
C MET A 184 5.32 1.10 -21.65
N GLU A 185 5.92 -0.05 -21.40
CA GLU A 185 7.29 -0.18 -20.89
C GLU A 185 8.32 0.40 -21.89
N LEU A 186 8.11 0.14 -23.19
CA LEU A 186 8.85 0.76 -24.30
C LEU A 186 8.65 2.28 -24.41
N SER A 187 7.47 2.79 -24.06
CA SER A 187 7.16 4.22 -24.11
C SER A 187 7.71 5.03 -22.92
N LEU A 188 7.79 4.40 -21.74
CA LEU A 188 8.26 5.03 -20.50
C LEU A 188 9.80 5.02 -20.40
N PHE A 189 10.47 4.09 -21.08
CA PHE A 189 11.93 3.99 -21.10
C PHE A 189 12.45 3.77 -22.53
N PRO A 190 12.56 4.84 -23.36
CA PRO A 190 13.09 4.72 -24.71
C PRO A 190 14.62 4.60 -24.66
N GLY A 191 15.13 3.39 -24.41
CA GLY A 191 16.56 3.14 -24.43
C GLY A 191 17.01 1.77 -23.94
N ASN A 192 17.41 0.93 -24.91
CA ASN A 192 18.22 -0.29 -24.74
C ASN A 192 17.58 -1.52 -24.06
N PHE A 193 16.69 -2.19 -24.79
CA PHE A 193 16.69 -3.66 -24.82
C PHE A 193 16.67 -4.14 -26.28
N SER A 194 17.79 -4.70 -26.72
CA SER A 194 17.86 -5.51 -27.95
C SER A 194 17.78 -6.97 -27.53
N PRO A 195 16.68 -7.70 -27.83
CA PRO A 195 16.52 -9.06 -27.35
C PRO A 195 17.08 -10.07 -28.36
N TYR A 196 18.34 -9.99 -28.75
CA TYR A 196 19.03 -11.12 -29.40
C TYR A 196 20.55 -11.01 -29.25
N ASN A 197 21.08 -11.59 -28.17
CA ASN A 197 22.48 -12.03 -28.16
C ASN A 197 22.61 -13.36 -27.42
N ARG A 198 21.94 -14.39 -27.97
CA ARG A 198 22.26 -15.78 -27.65
C ARG A 198 23.56 -16.14 -28.38
N LYS A 199 24.70 -15.69 -27.85
CA LYS A 199 26.00 -16.24 -28.23
C LYS A 199 26.18 -17.56 -27.50
N VAL A 200 25.82 -18.62 -28.22
CA VAL A 200 26.41 -19.95 -28.05
C VAL A 200 27.92 -19.80 -28.24
N MET A 201 28.71 -20.29 -27.29
CA MET A 201 30.14 -20.51 -27.48
C MET A 201 30.50 -21.92 -27.00
N PRO A 202 31.50 -22.55 -27.65
CA PRO A 202 31.69 -24.00 -27.71
C PRO A 202 32.24 -24.63 -26.42
#